data_AF-A0A527W082-F1
#
_entry.id   AF-A0A527W082-F1
#
_cell.length_a   1.000
_cell.length_b   1.000
_cell.length_c   1.000
_cell.angle_alpha   90.00
_cell.angle_beta   90.00
_cell.angle_gamma   90.00
#
_symmetry.space_group_name_H-M   'P 1'
#
loop_
_entity.id
_entity.type
_entity.pdbx_description
1 polymer ?
#
loop_
_entity_poly.entity_id
_entity_poly.type
_entity_poly.pdbx_seq_one_letter_code
_entity_poly.pdbx_strand_id
1 'polypeptide(L)' 'DNAAKIAKTAHKNGTTLREEALATGLVSEADYDRLVRPEDMTHPG' A
#
# COMPACT_ATOMS: atom_id res chain seq x y z
N ASP A 1 -2.02 -3.98 11.31
CA ASP A 1 -2.17 -2.57 11.72
C ASP A 1 -1.59 -1.54 10.76
N ASN A 2 -0.36 -1.73 10.25
CA ASN A 2 0.29 -0.72 9.39
C ASN A 2 -0.47 -0.42 8.10
N ALA A 3 -1.04 -1.44 7.43
CA ALA A 3 -1.88 -1.25 6.24
C ALA A 3 -3.10 -0.35 6.50
N ALA A 4 -3.78 -0.53 7.64
CA ALA A 4 -4.93 0.29 8.00
C ALA A 4 -4.55 1.75 8.30
N LYS A 5 -3.37 1.97 8.89
CA LYS A 5 -2.83 3.33 9.11
C LYS A 5 -2.54 4.00 7.78
N ILE A 6 -1.84 3.32 6.85
CA ILE A 6 -1.54 3.82 5.51
C ILE A 6 -2.83 4.19 4.76
N ALA A 7 -3.84 3.32 4.77
CA ALA A 7 -5.11 3.58 4.11
C ALA A 7 -5.85 4.81 4.69
N LYS A 8 -5.87 4.96 6.01
CA LYS A 8 -6.48 6.13 6.68
C LYS A 8 -5.74 7.42 6.36
N THR A 9 -4.41 7.39 6.34
CA THR A 9 -3.58 8.55 6.00
C THR A 9 -3.76 8.94 4.53
N ALA A 10 -3.72 7.97 3.61
CA ALA A 10 -3.94 8.20 2.18
C ALA A 10 -5.30 8.84 1.90
N HIS A 11 -6.36 8.32 2.53
CA HIS A 11 -7.69 8.89 2.40
C HIS A 11 -7.79 10.32 2.96
N LYS A 12 -7.15 10.58 4.11
CA LYS A 12 -7.14 11.90 4.75
C LYS A 12 -6.37 12.93 3.92
N ASN A 13 -5.25 12.53 3.32
CA ASN A 13 -4.34 13.40 2.58
C ASN A 13 -4.72 13.54 1.10
N GLY A 14 -5.63 12.70 0.59
CA GLY A 14 -5.96 12.66 -0.84
C GLY A 14 -4.83 12.11 -1.71
N THR A 15 -3.92 11.36 -1.11
CA THR A 15 -2.76 10.74 -1.75
C THR A 15 -3.04 9.26 -2.05
N THR A 16 -2.19 8.66 -2.87
CA THR A 16 -2.30 7.24 -3.22
C THR A 16 -1.80 6.35 -2.09
N LEU A 17 -2.27 5.09 -2.06
CA LEU A 17 -1.77 4.08 -1.14
C LEU A 17 -0.26 3.83 -1.30
N ARG A 18 0.26 3.97 -2.53
CA ARG A 18 1.69 3.81 -2.84
C ARG A 18 2.50 4.92 -2.19
N GLU A 19 2.12 6.18 -2.41
CA GLU A 19 2.85 7.34 -1.87
C GLU A 19 2.94 7.27 -0.35
N GLU A 20 1.83 6.99 0.33
CA GLU A 20 1.82 6.89 1.78
C GLU A 20 2.59 5.65 2.28
N ALA A 21 2.48 4.50 1.60
CA ALA A 21 3.25 3.31 1.96
C ALA A 21 4.77 3.58 1.91
N LEU A 22 5.24 4.24 0.86
CA LEU A 22 6.64 4.65 0.72
C LEU A 22 7.03 5.71 1.74
N ALA A 23 6.16 6.70 1.98
CA ALA A 23 6.40 7.78 2.95
C ALA A 23 6.53 7.26 4.38
N THR A 24 5.85 6.15 4.74
CA THR A 24 6.03 5.52 6.05
C THR A 24 7.41 4.88 6.25
N GLY A 25 8.16 4.61 5.17
CA GLY A 25 9.43 3.88 5.22
C GLY A 25 9.28 2.41 5.65
N LEU A 26 8.05 1.92 5.81
CA LEU A 26 7.76 0.54 6.22
C LEU A 26 7.80 -0.44 5.05
N VAL A 27 7.68 0.06 3.83
CA VAL A 27 7.63 -0.73 2.60
C VAL A 27 8.46 0.00 1.55
N SER A 28 9.36 -0.74 0.90
CA SER A 28 10.12 -0.22 -0.25
C SER A 28 9.26 -0.24 -1.52
N GLU A 29 9.67 0.48 -2.57
CA GLU A 29 8.96 0.44 -3.86
C GLU A 29 8.91 -0.97 -4.44
N ALA A 30 10.02 -1.70 -4.39
CA ALA A 30 10.09 -3.09 -4.83
C ALA A 30 9.16 -4.01 -4.02
N ASP A 31 9.07 -3.80 -2.70
CA ASP A 31 8.15 -4.58 -1.86
C ASP A 31 6.69 -4.23 -2.14
N TYR A 32 6.38 -2.95 -2.35
CA TYR A 32 5.03 -2.53 -2.69
C TYR A 32 4.57 -3.17 -4.00
N ASP A 33 5.42 -3.12 -5.03
CA ASP A 33 5.14 -3.74 -6.33
C ASP A 33 4.96 -5.25 -6.22
N ARG A 34 5.73 -5.91 -5.34
CA ARG A 34 5.63 -7.36 -5.13
C ARG A 34 4.38 -7.75 -4.34
N LEU A 35 3.98 -6.93 -3.36
CA LEU A 35 2.85 -7.20 -2.47
C LEU A 35 1.50 -6.78 -3.06
N VAL A 36 1.49 -5.73 -3.88
CA VAL A 36 0.28 -5.12 -4.45
C VAL A 36 0.24 -5.42 -5.95
N ARG A 37 -0.21 -6.64 -6.27
CA ARG A 37 -0.38 -7.19 -7.62
C ARG A 37 -1.87 -7.42 -7.88
N PRO A 38 -2.59 -6.49 -8.54
CA PRO A 38 -4.02 -6.64 -8.77
C PRO A 38 -4.40 -7.98 -9.41
N GLU A 39 -3.56 -8.49 -10.32
CA GLU A 39 -3.72 -9.77 -10.98
C GLU A 39 -3.83 -10.94 -9.99
N ASP A 40 -2.94 -10.98 -8.99
CA ASP A 40 -2.86 -12.04 -7.98
C ASP A 40 -3.92 -11.85 -6.87
N MET A 41 -4.61 -10.71 -6.84
CA MET A 41 -5.66 -10.38 -5.86
C MET A 41 -7.08 -10.72 -6.35
N THR A 42 -7.22 -11.26 -7.56
CA THR A 42 -8.53 -11.63 -8.15
C THR A 42 -8.98 -13.05 -7.84
N HIS A 43 -8.11 -13.87 -7.26
CA HIS A 43 -8.41 -15.24 -6.88
C HIS A 43 -7.90 -15.53 -5.45
N PRO A 44 -8.44 -16.56 -4.78
CA PRO A 44 -7.84 -17.05 -3.55
C PRO A 44 -6.41 -17.54 -3.84
N GLY A 45 -5.50 -17.30 -2.89
CA GLY A 45 -4.18 -17.95 -2.85
C GLY A 45 -4.25 -19.36 -2.30
#